data_AF-A0A0L0GB43-F1
#
_entry.id   AF-A0A0L0GB43-F1
#
_cell.length_a   1.000
_cell.length_b   1.000
_cell.length_c   1.000
_cell.angle_alpha   90.00
_cell.angle_beta   90.00
_cell.angle_gamma   90.00
#
_symmetry.space_group_name_H-M   'P 1'
#
loop_
_entity.id
_entity.type
_entity.pdbx_description
1 polymer ?
#
loop_
_entity_poly.entity_id
_entity_poly.type
_entity_poly.pdbx_seq_one_letter_code
_entity_poly.pdbx_strand_id
1 'polypeptide(L)'
;MAMKYCRRASDHVCDMGAENTCSKIMQLCAAEEELVDNFDEVTHYLQKHLVEIIGSVHSMDKDQQRLMADDGITQVVAPPAPEEGDSHGGLLLRTFSEKIKDGHVVLTREFKVHSVDAKKNEVRYELTRAKGPGNVEHTEKKAFLTVIC
;
A
#
# COMPACT_ATOMS: atom_id res chain seq x y z
N MET A 1 -6.76 1.75 -26.81
CA MET A 1 -7.03 0.55 -25.97
C MET A 1 -7.24 1.03 -24.55
N ALA A 2 -8.41 0.78 -23.96
CA ALA A 2 -8.69 1.18 -22.59
C ALA A 2 -7.91 0.26 -21.63
N MET A 3 -7.09 0.85 -20.74
CA MET A 3 -6.43 0.10 -19.67
C MET A 3 -7.52 -0.45 -18.74
N LYS A 4 -7.54 -1.77 -18.54
CA LYS A 4 -8.42 -2.42 -17.57
C LYS A 4 -7.58 -2.77 -16.35
N TYR A 5 -7.69 -1.95 -15.30
CA TYR A 5 -7.39 -2.42 -13.93
C TYR A 5 -8.42 -3.51 -13.63
N CYS A 6 -7.96 -4.74 -13.39
CA CYS A 6 -8.86 -5.89 -13.32
C CYS A 6 -8.50 -6.82 -12.17
N ARG A 7 -8.44 -6.28 -10.96
CA ARG A 7 -8.94 -7.07 -9.83
C ARG A 7 -10.46 -7.02 -9.86
N ARG A 8 -11.12 -8.05 -9.31
CA ARG A 8 -12.49 -7.84 -8.80
C ARG A 8 -12.36 -6.59 -7.96
N ALA A 9 -13.00 -5.49 -8.36
CA ALA A 9 -13.22 -4.42 -7.41
C ALA A 9 -13.63 -5.13 -6.12
N SER A 10 -12.99 -4.82 -5.00
CA SER A 10 -13.75 -4.90 -3.77
C SER A 10 -15.13 -4.36 -4.15
N ASP A 11 -16.23 -5.04 -3.83
CA ASP A 11 -17.58 -4.50 -4.09
C ASP A 11 -17.76 -3.10 -3.43
N HIS A 12 -16.74 -2.65 -2.70
CA HIS A 12 -16.56 -1.41 -2.01
C HIS A 12 -15.27 -0.72 -2.47
N VAL A 13 -15.33 -0.04 -3.61
CA VAL A 13 -14.41 1.07 -3.91
C VAL A 13 -14.80 2.21 -2.97
N CYS A 14 -13.84 2.72 -2.21
CA CYS A 14 -14.05 3.86 -1.34
C CYS A 14 -13.96 5.13 -2.18
N ASP A 15 -15.05 5.91 -2.25
CA ASP A 15 -15.00 7.24 -2.84
C ASP A 15 -14.26 8.17 -1.87
N MET A 16 -12.98 8.40 -2.15
CA MET A 16 -12.12 9.25 -1.33
C MET A 16 -11.83 10.53 -2.09
N GLY A 17 -12.15 11.67 -1.47
CA GLY A 17 -11.81 12.98 -2.03
C GLY A 17 -10.34 13.07 -2.43
N ALA A 18 -10.06 13.77 -3.53
CA ALA A 18 -8.73 13.83 -4.15
C ALA A 18 -7.62 14.41 -3.24
N GLU A 19 -7.99 15.15 -2.18
CA GLU A 19 -7.06 15.77 -1.22
C GLU A 19 -6.83 14.92 0.05
N ASN A 20 -7.40 13.71 0.14
CA ASN A 20 -7.21 12.84 1.29
C ASN A 20 -5.78 12.26 1.32
N THR A 21 -5.14 12.23 2.50
CA THR A 21 -3.78 11.69 2.67
C THR A 21 -3.69 10.22 2.29
N CYS A 22 -4.76 9.45 2.50
CA CYS A 22 -4.93 8.08 2.05
C CYS A 22 -4.96 8.00 0.51
N SER A 23 -5.77 8.83 -0.17
CA SER A 23 -5.82 8.91 -1.64
C SER A 23 -4.44 9.14 -2.25
N LYS A 24 -3.65 10.03 -1.65
CA LYS A 24 -2.32 10.34 -2.16
C LYS A 24 -1.33 9.17 -2.03
N ILE A 25 -1.34 8.40 -0.94
CA ILE A 25 -0.49 7.21 -0.82
C ILE A 25 -0.92 6.12 -1.81
N MET A 26 -2.21 5.95 -2.08
CA MET A 26 -2.70 5.01 -3.11
C MET A 26 -2.18 5.37 -4.50
N GLN A 27 -2.20 6.66 -4.86
CA GLN A 27 -1.65 7.14 -6.12
C GLN A 27 -0.14 6.88 -6.23
N LEU A 28 0.63 7.16 -5.18
CA LEU A 28 2.08 6.95 -5.18
C LEU A 28 2.46 5.46 -5.29
N CYS A 29 1.64 4.59 -4.72
CA CYS A 29 1.85 3.14 -4.70
C CYS A 29 1.24 2.39 -5.89
N ALA A 30 0.60 3.07 -6.85
CA ALA A 30 -0.02 2.43 -8.00
C ALA A 30 0.99 1.63 -8.85
N ALA A 31 0.55 0.51 -9.41
CA ALA A 31 1.38 -0.38 -10.22
C ALA A 31 1.59 0.19 -11.63
N GLU A 32 2.27 1.33 -11.72
CA GLU A 32 2.62 1.98 -12.98
C GLU A 32 4.14 2.01 -13.19
N GLU A 33 4.57 1.85 -14.44
CA GLU A 33 6.00 1.78 -14.80
C GLU A 33 6.76 3.06 -14.45
N GLU A 34 6.10 4.23 -14.56
CA GLU A 34 6.70 5.52 -14.18
C GLU A 34 6.87 5.70 -12.68
N LEU A 35 6.17 4.89 -11.87
CA LEU A 35 6.19 4.98 -10.42
C LEU A 35 7.09 3.94 -9.77
N VAL A 36 7.59 2.91 -10.49
CA VAL A 36 8.36 1.81 -9.88
C VAL A 36 9.60 2.27 -9.10
N ASP A 37 10.21 3.37 -9.52
CA ASP A 37 11.43 3.91 -8.91
C ASP A 37 11.18 5.00 -7.85
N ASN A 38 9.92 5.32 -7.53
CA ASN A 38 9.57 6.37 -6.57
C ASN A 38 9.66 5.94 -5.09
N PHE A 39 10.46 4.93 -4.77
CA PHE A 39 10.60 4.38 -3.42
C PHE A 39 10.91 5.46 -2.37
N ASP A 40 11.80 6.40 -2.70
CA ASP A 40 12.19 7.48 -1.79
C ASP A 40 11.05 8.48 -1.56
N GLU A 41 10.25 8.76 -2.59
CA GLU A 41 9.07 9.64 -2.49
C GLU A 41 8.00 9.00 -1.59
N VAL A 42 7.70 7.71 -1.78
CA VAL A 42 6.77 6.96 -0.93
C VAL A 42 7.26 6.94 0.51
N THR A 43 8.55 6.67 0.72
CA THR A 43 9.16 6.63 2.06
C THR A 43 9.07 8.00 2.74
N HIS A 44 9.38 9.08 2.02
CA HIS A 44 9.29 10.44 2.55
C HIS A 44 7.84 10.82 2.91
N TYR A 45 6.88 10.47 2.06
CA TYR A 45 5.46 10.72 2.32
C TYR A 45 4.96 9.95 3.56
N LEU A 46 5.32 8.67 3.67
CA LEU A 46 4.99 7.83 4.83
C LEU A 46 5.63 8.38 6.11
N GLN A 47 6.87 8.88 6.06
CA GLN A 47 7.52 9.46 7.24
C GLN A 47 6.73 10.61 7.86
N LYS A 48 6.04 11.40 7.03
CA LYS A 48 5.27 12.57 7.45
C LYS A 48 3.81 12.25 7.79
N HIS A 49 3.20 11.31 7.08
CA HIS A 49 1.74 11.12 7.09
C HIS A 49 1.25 9.74 7.57
N LEU A 50 2.14 8.83 8.01
CA LEU A 50 1.76 7.45 8.37
C LEU A 50 0.57 7.38 9.36
N VAL A 51 0.62 8.15 10.46
CA VAL A 51 -0.42 8.13 11.49
C VAL A 51 -1.75 8.65 10.95
N GLU A 52 -1.71 9.69 10.12
CA GLU A 52 -2.90 10.28 9.48
C GLU A 52 -3.55 9.32 8.48
N ILE A 53 -2.73 8.58 7.72
CA ILE A 53 -3.20 7.56 6.77
C ILE A 53 -3.92 6.44 7.53
N ILE A 54 -3.30 5.89 8.59
CA ILE A 54 -3.89 4.83 9.41
C ILE A 54 -5.21 5.31 10.02
N GLY A 55 -5.22 6.50 10.63
CA GLY A 55 -6.43 7.09 11.20
C GLY A 55 -7.54 7.30 10.16
N SER A 56 -7.16 7.71 8.94
CA SER A 56 -8.11 7.84 7.83
C SER A 56 -8.72 6.49 7.46
N VAL A 57 -7.92 5.44 7.26
CA VAL A 57 -8.39 4.08 6.94
C VAL A 57 -9.33 3.58 8.04
N HIS A 58 -8.95 3.71 9.31
CA HIS A 58 -9.78 3.28 10.45
C HIS A 58 -11.08 4.08 10.59
N SER A 59 -11.17 5.27 9.98
CA SER A 59 -12.37 6.12 10.02
C SER A 59 -13.34 5.90 8.86
N MET A 60 -12.94 5.18 7.80
CA MET A 60 -13.68 5.09 6.54
C MET A 60 -14.98 4.29 6.60
N ASP A 61 -15.17 3.44 7.62
CA ASP A 61 -16.46 2.80 7.88
C ASP A 61 -16.56 2.32 9.33
N LYS A 62 -17.12 3.17 10.20
CA LYS A 62 -17.26 2.88 11.65
C LYS A 62 -18.21 1.71 11.93
N ASP A 63 -19.18 1.47 11.05
CA ASP A 63 -20.20 0.45 11.23
C ASP A 63 -19.74 -0.93 10.73
N GLN A 64 -18.75 -0.96 9.83
CA GLN A 64 -18.18 -2.20 9.29
C GLN A 64 -16.77 -2.52 9.76
N GLN A 65 -16.18 -1.69 10.64
CA GLN A 65 -14.80 -1.83 11.15
C GLN A 65 -13.81 -2.09 10.01
N ARG A 66 -13.93 -1.35 8.91
CA ARG A 66 -13.10 -1.59 7.73
C ARG A 66 -11.69 -1.09 7.99
N LEU A 67 -10.75 -2.01 7.91
CA LEU A 67 -9.32 -1.79 8.06
C LEU A 67 -8.62 -1.66 6.70
N MET A 68 -9.38 -1.27 5.67
CA MET A 68 -8.94 -1.22 4.28
C MET A 68 -9.62 -0.09 3.51
N ALA A 69 -8.84 0.60 2.68
CA ALA A 69 -9.28 1.51 1.64
C ALA A 69 -8.88 0.94 0.26
N ASP A 70 -9.71 1.14 -0.76
CA ASP A 70 -9.50 0.63 -2.12
C ASP A 70 -10.04 1.65 -3.14
N ASP A 71 -9.18 2.12 -4.05
CA ASP A 71 -9.56 3.05 -5.14
C ASP A 71 -9.78 2.33 -6.49
N GLY A 72 -9.77 1.00 -6.50
CA GLY A 72 -9.84 0.15 -7.68
C GLY A 72 -8.49 -0.10 -8.37
N ILE A 73 -7.42 0.58 -7.94
CA ILE A 73 -6.06 0.46 -8.47
C ILE A 73 -5.10 -0.02 -7.38
N THR A 74 -5.15 0.62 -6.22
CA THR A 74 -4.30 0.38 -5.05
C THR A 74 -5.16 0.17 -3.82
N GLN A 75 -4.83 -0.88 -3.07
CA GLN A 75 -5.41 -1.15 -1.76
C GLN A 75 -4.47 -0.67 -0.68
N VAL A 76 -5.03 -0.08 0.38
CA VAL A 76 -4.33 0.27 1.62
C VAL A 76 -5.01 -0.42 2.77
N VAL A 77 -4.28 -1.30 3.46
CA VAL A 77 -4.75 -2.03 4.63
C VAL A 77 -4.00 -1.53 5.85
N ALA A 78 -4.72 -1.19 6.90
CA ALA A 78 -4.17 -0.78 8.19
C ALA A 78 -4.75 -1.69 9.28
N PRO A 79 -4.05 -2.77 9.69
CA PRO A 79 -4.55 -3.71 10.71
C PRO A 79 -4.89 -2.98 12.03
N PRO A 80 -5.68 -3.62 12.91
CA PRO A 80 -6.02 -3.00 14.18
C PRO A 80 -4.78 -2.97 15.09
N ALA A 81 -4.88 -2.25 16.20
CA ALA A 81 -3.84 -2.31 17.22
C ALA A 81 -3.69 -3.75 17.74
N PRO A 82 -2.47 -4.22 18.01
CA PRO A 82 -2.24 -5.58 18.52
C PRO A 82 -2.94 -5.78 19.86
N GLU A 83 -3.64 -6.90 19.99
CA GLU A 83 -4.25 -7.36 21.25
C GLU A 83 -3.27 -8.20 22.08
N GLU A 84 -3.59 -8.45 23.35
CA GLU A 84 -2.74 -9.27 24.22
C GLU A 84 -2.59 -10.70 23.65
N GLY A 85 -1.37 -11.04 23.24
CA GLY A 85 -1.05 -12.33 22.61
C GLY A 85 -1.01 -12.32 21.07
N ASP A 86 -1.36 -11.20 20.43
CA ASP A 86 -1.20 -11.00 18.99
C ASP A 86 -0.13 -9.94 18.71
N SER A 87 0.79 -10.20 17.79
CA SER A 87 1.76 -9.20 17.36
C SER A 87 1.50 -8.69 15.95
N HIS A 88 0.65 -9.34 15.14
CA HIS A 88 0.53 -9.12 13.69
C HIS A 88 1.89 -8.93 12.96
N GLY A 89 3.00 -9.42 13.54
CA GLY A 89 4.35 -9.13 13.07
C GLY A 89 4.76 -7.65 13.10
N GLY A 90 4.05 -6.80 13.86
CA GLY A 90 4.24 -5.36 13.93
C GLY A 90 3.72 -4.60 12.71
N LEU A 91 2.95 -5.22 11.81
CA LEU A 91 2.43 -4.57 10.61
C LEU A 91 1.52 -3.40 10.99
N LEU A 92 1.81 -2.21 10.44
CA LEU A 92 1.03 -0.98 10.64
C LEU A 92 0.24 -0.59 9.40
N LEU A 93 0.84 -0.78 8.22
CA LEU A 93 0.27 -0.41 6.94
C LEU A 93 0.77 -1.35 5.86
N ARG A 94 -0.12 -1.77 4.97
CA ARG A 94 0.21 -2.51 3.76
C ARG A 94 -0.46 -1.83 2.58
N THR A 95 0.29 -1.52 1.54
CA THR A 95 -0.27 -1.14 0.24
C THR A 95 -0.07 -2.27 -0.75
N PHE A 96 -1.04 -2.51 -1.61
CA PHE A 96 -0.94 -3.52 -2.66
C PHE A 96 -1.55 -2.97 -3.94
N SER A 97 -0.83 -3.08 -5.05
CA SER A 97 -1.33 -2.76 -6.38
C SER A 97 -0.79 -3.74 -7.41
N GLU A 98 -1.56 -3.99 -8.46
CA GLU A 98 -1.14 -4.84 -9.57
C GLU A 98 -1.58 -4.29 -10.92
N LYS A 99 -0.74 -4.51 -11.93
CA LYS A 99 -1.02 -4.20 -13.32
C LYS A 99 -1.27 -5.48 -14.08
N ILE A 100 -2.38 -5.53 -14.80
CA ILE A 100 -2.77 -6.65 -15.64
C ILE A 100 -2.71 -6.23 -17.10
N LYS A 101 -2.11 -7.07 -17.92
CA LYS A 101 -2.07 -6.91 -19.38
C LYS A 101 -2.43 -8.25 -20.01
N ASP A 102 -3.37 -8.23 -20.94
CA ASP A 102 -3.85 -9.42 -21.67
C ASP A 102 -4.29 -10.57 -20.74
N GLY A 103 -4.86 -10.24 -19.58
CA GLY A 103 -5.33 -11.21 -18.59
C GLY A 103 -4.24 -11.77 -17.66
N HIS A 104 -3.01 -11.31 -17.79
CA HIS A 104 -1.88 -11.73 -16.95
C HIS A 104 -1.37 -10.58 -16.08
N VAL A 105 -0.98 -10.89 -14.84
CA VAL A 105 -0.30 -9.92 -13.96
C VAL A 105 1.10 -9.67 -14.51
N VAL A 106 1.39 -8.42 -14.88
CA VAL A 106 2.68 -8.01 -15.43
C VAL A 106 3.52 -7.24 -14.42
N LEU A 107 2.88 -6.65 -13.42
CA LEU A 107 3.54 -5.88 -12.37
C LEU A 107 2.76 -6.03 -11.06
N THR A 108 3.45 -6.24 -9.96
CA THR A 108 2.90 -6.16 -8.61
C THR A 108 3.81 -5.26 -7.79
N ARG A 109 3.21 -4.31 -7.07
CA ARG A 109 3.92 -3.44 -6.12
C ARG A 109 3.29 -3.59 -4.75
N GLU A 110 4.14 -3.75 -3.76
CA GLU A 110 3.71 -3.87 -2.37
C GLU A 110 4.64 -3.05 -1.47
N PHE A 111 4.04 -2.22 -0.61
CA PHE A 111 4.77 -1.55 0.47
C PHE A 111 4.20 -2.02 1.81
N LYS A 112 5.07 -2.44 2.73
CA LYS A 112 4.70 -2.85 4.09
C LYS A 112 5.44 -1.98 5.09
N VAL A 113 4.72 -1.42 6.04
CA VAL A 113 5.28 -0.65 7.15
C VAL A 113 5.13 -1.48 8.41
N HIS A 114 6.25 -1.82 9.05
CA HIS A 114 6.27 -2.56 10.30
C HIS A 114 6.84 -1.71 11.44
N SER A 115 6.20 -1.73 12.59
CA SER A 115 6.77 -1.24 13.85
C SER A 115 7.90 -2.17 14.28
N VAL A 116 9.12 -1.64 14.35
CA VAL A 116 10.30 -2.36 14.88
C VAL A 116 10.43 -2.11 16.38
N ASP A 117 10.17 -0.86 16.79
CA ASP A 117 10.00 -0.42 18.17
C ASP A 117 9.02 0.77 18.20
N ALA A 118 8.69 1.30 19.39
CA ALA A 118 7.71 2.37 19.54
C ALA A 118 8.06 3.70 18.82
N LYS A 119 9.28 3.84 18.28
CA LYS A 119 9.78 5.07 17.62
C LYS A 119 10.32 4.84 16.21
N LYS A 120 10.47 3.58 15.80
CA LYS A 120 11.12 3.20 14.55
C LYS A 120 10.24 2.25 13.76
N ASN A 121 9.93 2.67 12.55
CA ASN A 121 9.19 1.84 11.60
C ASN A 121 10.11 1.43 10.45
N GLU A 122 9.93 0.22 9.93
CA GLU A 122 10.59 -0.28 8.74
C GLU A 122 9.61 -0.29 7.57
N VAL A 123 9.95 0.36 6.47
CA VAL A 123 9.27 0.20 5.18
C VAL A 123 9.99 -0.87 4.40
N ARG A 124 9.23 -1.86 3.93
CA ARG A 124 9.66 -2.85 2.94
C ARG A 124 8.90 -2.61 1.67
N TYR A 125 9.60 -2.61 0.55
CA TYR A 125 9.06 -2.54 -0.79
C TYR A 125 9.38 -3.82 -1.54
N GLU A 126 8.36 -4.43 -2.11
CA GLU A 126 8.46 -5.62 -2.94
C GLU A 126 7.88 -5.28 -4.33
N LEU A 127 8.68 -5.53 -5.37
CA LEU A 127 8.29 -5.43 -6.76
C LEU A 127 8.41 -6.78 -7.42
N THR A 128 7.38 -7.19 -8.14
CA THR A 128 7.44 -8.33 -9.03
C THR A 128 7.05 -7.89 -10.43
N ARG A 129 7.91 -8.12 -11.42
CA ARG A 129 7.69 -7.74 -12.83
C ARG A 129 7.85 -8.96 -13.74
N ALA A 130 6.87 -9.20 -14.60
CA ALA A 130 6.99 -10.21 -15.65
C ALA A 130 7.75 -9.62 -16.86
N LYS A 131 8.90 -10.22 -17.21
CA LYS A 131 9.72 -9.83 -18.38
C LYS A 131 9.52 -10.75 -19.60
N GLY A 132 8.46 -11.57 -19.59
CA GLY A 132 8.11 -12.50 -20.65
C GLY A 132 7.74 -13.89 -20.12
N PRO A 133 7.50 -14.87 -21.01
CA PRO A 133 7.12 -16.22 -20.60
C PRO A 133 8.16 -16.85 -19.67
N GLY A 134 7.76 -17.18 -18.44
CA GLY A 134 8.62 -17.83 -17.44
C GLY A 134 9.69 -16.94 -16.79
N ASN A 135 9.78 -15.66 -17.17
CA ASN A 135 10.78 -14.74 -16.64
C ASN A 135 10.14 -13.72 -15.70
N VAL A 136 10.50 -13.80 -14.42
CA VAL A 136 10.02 -12.90 -13.37
C VAL A 136 11.21 -12.22 -12.71
N GLU A 137 11.15 -10.89 -12.65
CA GLU A 137 12.09 -10.06 -11.91
C GLU A 137 11.48 -9.73 -10.55
N HIS A 138 12.25 -9.96 -9.49
CA HIS A 138 11.89 -9.58 -8.13
C HIS A 138 12.86 -8.52 -7.64
N THR A 139 12.34 -7.43 -7.08
CA THR A 139 13.14 -6.38 -6.44
C THR A 139 12.62 -6.11 -5.05
N GLU A 140 13.53 -6.06 -4.09
CA GLU A 140 13.22 -5.73 -2.71
C GLU A 140 14.04 -4.50 -2.29
N LYS A 141 13.39 -3.54 -1.63
CA LYS A 141 14.05 -2.40 -0.99
C LYS A 141 13.54 -2.27 0.45
N LYS A 142 14.36 -1.72 1.32
CA LYS A 142 13.98 -1.42 2.70
C LYS A 142 14.57 -0.11 3.19
N ALA A 143 13.81 0.59 4.02
CA ALA A 143 14.23 1.82 4.68
C ALA A 143 13.64 1.88 6.09
N PHE A 144 14.26 2.65 6.97
CA PHE A 144 13.71 2.94 8.29
C PHE A 144 13.12 4.35 8.30
N LEU A 145 11.88 4.47 8.75
CA LEU A 145 11.26 5.75 9.07
C LEU A 145 11.61 6.10 10.50
N THR A 146 12.19 7.28 10.68
CA THR A 146 12.17 7.95 11.98
C THR A 146 10.93 8.83 11.99
N VAL A 147 9.87 8.37 12.65
CA VAL A 147 8.65 9.17 12.82
C VAL A 147 9.00 10.31 13.77
N ILE A 148 8.92 11.54 13.27
CA ILE A 148 9.05 12.74 14.09
C ILE A 148 7.64 13.03 14.60
N CYS A 149 7.41 12.74 15.88
CA CYS A 149 6.16 13.05 16.57
C CYS A 149 5.98 14.56 16.74
#